data_AF-A0AA88GWD5-F1
#
_entry.id   AF-A0AA88GWD5-F1
#
_cell.length_a   1.000
_cell.length_b   1.000
_cell.length_c   1.000
_cell.angle_alpha   90.00
_cell.angle_beta   90.00
_cell.angle_gamma   90.00
#
_symmetry.space_group_name_H-M   'P 1'
#
loop_
_entity.id
_entity.type
_entity.pdbx_description
1 polymer ?
#
loop_
_entity_poly.entity_id
_entity_poly.type
_entity_poly.pdbx_seq_one_letter_code
_entity_poly.pdbx_strand_id
1 'polypeptide(L)'
;MIKLSTLALFSVLFSLYATMLVMGAGIIQSNPTTMADQLKHELKARLRTSPALFNKLLKLTIKEQQQQQASPATLSRLATAKNSYELCDLCINLLDQTINNLVNIILNVGVIGGCGDICKYLSNLGSLTVVACNLVCDYLGVNEFINMIENADLDAIYGCQLVSLCPIRDCKAPVCAQFFNTRVVPAIAPKGTTFNAVSQLRIYNQTGTGELYFEVDGPVTADIAGGELKGQGFAPGNYDIQVQIQAQDDEQNQVVWFPGKYEFFVAACEGECGSKHPHSRILAESRAFFNITQN
;
A
#
# COMPACT_ATOMS: atom_id res chain seq x y z
N MET A 1 23.23 -12.63 23.01
CA MET A 1 22.06 -12.18 23.81
C MET A 1 20.97 -11.73 22.86
N ILE A 2 19.98 -12.59 22.65
CA ILE A 2 18.87 -12.40 21.69
C ILE A 2 17.90 -11.37 22.27
N LYS A 3 17.55 -10.33 21.51
CA LYS A 3 16.69 -9.23 21.97
C LYS A 3 15.21 -9.61 21.82
N LEU A 4 14.41 -9.25 22.83
CA LEU A 4 12.97 -9.54 22.90
C LEU A 4 12.16 -8.90 21.76
N SER A 5 12.71 -7.87 21.10
CA SER A 5 12.13 -7.19 19.93
C SER A 5 12.16 -8.06 18.67
N THR A 6 13.19 -8.89 18.54
CA THR A 6 13.37 -9.79 17.39
C THR A 6 12.39 -10.95 17.43
N LEU A 7 11.94 -11.36 18.63
CA LEU A 7 10.90 -12.39 18.80
C LEU A 7 9.50 -11.92 18.35
N ALA A 8 9.18 -10.64 18.45
CA ALA A 8 7.86 -10.12 18.08
C ALA A 8 7.69 -10.05 16.56
N LEU A 9 8.70 -9.54 15.85
CA LEU A 9 8.73 -9.51 14.38
C LEU A 9 8.82 -10.94 13.81
N PHE A 10 9.62 -11.81 14.45
CA PHE A 10 9.61 -13.25 14.18
C PHE A 10 8.22 -13.84 14.41
N SER A 11 7.50 -13.51 15.49
CA SER A 11 6.18 -14.10 15.72
C SER A 11 5.17 -13.70 14.66
N VAL A 12 5.24 -12.47 14.12
CA VAL A 12 4.35 -12.02 13.04
C VAL A 12 4.70 -12.74 11.73
N LEU A 13 5.96 -12.75 11.32
CA LEU A 13 6.42 -13.43 10.10
C LEU A 13 6.30 -14.97 10.20
N PHE A 14 6.58 -15.55 11.37
CA PHE A 14 6.44 -16.99 11.64
C PHE A 14 4.98 -17.40 11.82
N SER A 15 4.08 -16.51 12.26
CA SER A 15 2.62 -16.78 12.28
C SER A 15 1.99 -16.71 10.89
N LEU A 16 2.47 -15.81 10.03
CA LEU A 16 2.14 -15.78 8.59
C LEU A 16 2.67 -17.04 7.88
N TYR A 17 3.83 -17.56 8.29
CA TYR A 17 4.45 -18.76 7.73
C TYR A 17 3.84 -20.08 8.26
N ALA A 18 3.53 -20.18 9.56
CA ALA A 18 2.96 -21.39 10.18
C ALA A 18 1.50 -21.63 9.76
N THR A 19 0.74 -20.58 9.43
CA THR A 19 -0.64 -20.70 8.93
C THR A 19 -0.69 -21.27 7.51
N MET A 20 0.31 -20.97 6.67
CA MET A 20 0.46 -21.58 5.34
C MET A 20 0.91 -23.05 5.40
N LEU A 21 1.74 -23.41 6.39
CA LEU A 21 2.27 -24.78 6.57
C LEU A 21 1.23 -25.80 7.08
N VAL A 22 0.22 -25.38 7.85
CA VAL A 22 -0.79 -26.31 8.42
C VAL A 22 -1.88 -26.69 7.40
N MET A 23 -2.06 -25.92 6.32
CA MET A 23 -3.03 -26.24 5.27
C MET A 23 -2.53 -27.30 4.27
N GLY A 24 -1.24 -27.68 4.32
CA GLY A 24 -0.63 -28.64 3.39
C GLY A 24 -0.61 -30.11 3.85
N ALA A 25 -1.06 -30.44 5.06
CA ALA A 25 -1.01 -31.82 5.56
C ALA A 25 -2.21 -32.17 6.45
N GLY A 26 -3.25 -32.75 5.84
CA GLY A 26 -4.21 -33.61 6.53
C GLY A 26 -5.64 -33.08 6.63
N ILE A 27 -6.54 -33.72 5.89
CA ILE A 27 -7.97 -33.79 6.18
C ILE A 27 -8.15 -34.37 7.60
N ILE A 28 -8.88 -33.70 8.50
CA ILE A 28 -9.96 -34.22 9.38
C ILE A 28 -10.55 -33.08 10.24
N GLN A 29 -11.86 -32.90 10.09
CA GLN A 29 -12.83 -32.11 10.88
C GLN A 29 -12.39 -31.55 12.25
N SER A 30 -12.28 -30.21 12.36
CA SER A 30 -12.86 -29.43 13.47
C SER A 30 -12.89 -27.93 13.12
N ASN A 31 -13.87 -27.20 13.68
CA ASN A 31 -14.28 -25.85 13.27
C ASN A 31 -13.14 -24.80 13.26
N PRO A 32 -13.01 -23.97 12.20
CA PRO A 32 -11.83 -23.12 11.94
C PRO A 32 -11.82 -21.72 12.59
N THR A 33 -12.72 -21.38 13.52
CA THR A 33 -12.95 -19.97 13.92
C THR A 33 -12.40 -19.52 15.28
N THR A 34 -11.48 -20.22 15.93
CA THR A 34 -11.10 -19.86 17.33
C THR A 34 -9.62 -19.55 17.59
N MET A 35 -8.67 -20.02 16.78
CA MET A 35 -7.24 -19.84 17.12
C MET A 35 -6.57 -18.61 16.52
N ALA A 36 -6.95 -18.19 15.30
CA ALA A 36 -6.48 -16.92 14.72
C ALA A 36 -6.96 -15.73 15.58
N ASP A 37 -8.19 -15.83 16.09
CA ASP A 37 -8.76 -14.85 17.00
C ASP A 37 -8.05 -14.84 18.36
N GLN A 38 -7.67 -16.00 18.92
CA GLN A 38 -6.90 -16.07 20.18
C GLN A 38 -5.51 -15.42 20.07
N LEU A 39 -4.76 -15.70 18.99
CA LEU A 39 -3.43 -15.11 18.79
C LEU A 39 -3.51 -13.60 18.53
N LYS A 40 -4.48 -13.16 17.70
CA LYS A 40 -4.81 -11.74 17.49
C LYS A 40 -5.17 -11.05 18.81
N HIS A 41 -5.92 -11.73 19.68
CA HIS A 41 -6.31 -11.21 20.99
C HIS A 41 -5.12 -11.09 21.95
N GLU A 42 -4.17 -12.03 21.94
CA GLU A 42 -3.01 -12.02 22.83
C GLU A 42 -1.92 -11.02 22.39
N LEU A 43 -1.65 -10.89 21.08
CA LEU A 43 -0.74 -9.87 20.55
C LEU A 43 -1.28 -8.46 20.81
N LYS A 44 -2.58 -8.26 20.57
CA LYS A 44 -3.28 -6.98 20.85
C LYS A 44 -3.32 -6.67 22.34
N ALA A 45 -3.46 -7.68 23.21
CA ALA A 45 -3.39 -7.51 24.66
C ALA A 45 -1.97 -7.11 25.13
N ARG A 46 -0.92 -7.75 24.60
CA ARG A 46 0.48 -7.45 24.99
C ARG A 46 1.01 -6.12 24.45
N LEU A 47 0.61 -5.73 23.23
CA LEU A 47 0.97 -4.41 22.66
C LEU A 47 0.25 -3.26 23.37
N ARG A 48 -1.01 -3.45 23.80
CA ARG A 48 -1.76 -2.45 24.59
C ARG A 48 -1.24 -2.28 26.02
N THR A 49 -0.72 -3.35 26.64
CA THR A 49 -0.34 -3.35 28.06
C THR A 49 1.11 -2.94 28.31
N SER A 50 1.95 -2.83 27.28
CA SER A 50 3.35 -2.44 27.46
C SER A 50 3.79 -1.31 26.53
N PRO A 51 3.45 -0.05 26.87
CA PRO A 51 4.00 1.14 26.21
C PRO A 51 5.54 1.16 26.23
N ALA A 52 6.16 0.51 27.22
CA ALA A 52 7.60 0.37 27.34
C ALA A 52 8.20 -0.60 26.30
N LEU A 53 7.49 -1.66 25.92
CA LEU A 53 7.92 -2.61 24.89
C LEU A 53 7.84 -1.95 23.51
N PHE A 54 6.74 -1.25 23.23
CA PHE A 54 6.58 -0.45 22.02
C PHE A 54 7.67 0.64 21.90
N ASN A 55 7.89 1.43 22.97
CA ASN A 55 8.96 2.43 23.01
C ASN A 55 10.38 1.82 22.87
N LYS A 56 10.61 0.59 23.36
CA LYS A 56 11.89 -0.09 23.16
C LYS A 56 12.07 -0.60 21.73
N LEU A 57 11.01 -1.13 21.12
CA LEU A 57 10.99 -1.55 19.71
C LEU A 57 11.27 -0.37 18.79
N LEU A 58 10.51 0.71 18.97
CA LEU A 58 10.67 1.99 18.27
C LEU A 58 12.11 2.53 18.39
N LYS A 59 12.66 2.60 19.62
CA LYS A 59 14.05 3.05 19.87
C LYS A 59 15.11 2.13 19.25
N LEU A 60 14.81 0.86 19.01
CA LEU A 60 15.74 -0.09 18.38
C LEU A 60 15.70 0.05 16.86
N THR A 61 14.52 0.15 16.26
CA THR A 61 14.33 0.43 14.83
C THR A 61 14.97 1.77 14.44
N ILE A 62 14.83 2.79 15.29
CA ILE A 62 15.48 4.11 15.11
C ILE A 62 17.02 3.99 15.14
N LYS A 63 17.58 3.14 16.00
CA LYS A 63 19.04 2.96 16.08
C LYS A 63 19.61 2.22 14.87
N GLU A 64 18.88 1.27 14.31
CA GLU A 64 19.29 0.58 13.06
C GLU A 64 19.16 1.52 11.85
N GLN A 65 18.08 2.30 11.76
CA GLN A 65 17.93 3.28 10.67
C GLN A 65 18.89 4.48 10.77
N GLN A 66 19.38 4.85 11.97
CA GLN A 66 20.47 5.82 12.11
C GLN A 66 21.80 5.34 11.52
N GLN A 67 22.00 4.02 11.36
CA GLN A 67 23.20 3.46 10.75
C GLN A 67 23.08 3.29 9.23
N GLN A 68 21.87 3.32 8.67
CA GLN A 68 21.61 3.20 7.24
C GLN A 68 20.75 4.37 6.76
N GLN A 69 21.40 5.47 6.35
CA GLN A 69 20.93 6.60 5.53
C GLN A 69 19.42 6.96 5.50
N ALA A 70 18.65 6.70 6.56
CA ALA A 70 17.30 7.19 6.67
C ALA A 70 17.36 8.69 6.98
N SER A 71 16.55 9.48 6.29
CA SER A 71 16.42 10.91 6.57
C SER A 71 16.19 11.13 8.08
N PRO A 72 16.95 12.04 8.75
CA PRO A 72 16.77 12.36 10.16
C PRO A 72 15.33 12.75 10.52
N ALA A 73 14.57 13.24 9.53
CA ALA A 73 13.16 13.60 9.67
C ALA A 73 12.26 12.36 9.90
N THR A 74 12.53 11.24 9.23
CA THR A 74 11.74 9.99 9.36
C THR A 74 11.95 9.36 10.74
N LEU A 75 13.19 9.37 11.20
CA LEU A 75 13.61 8.89 12.53
C LEU A 75 13.02 9.71 13.68
N SER A 76 12.97 11.03 13.52
CA SER A 76 12.36 11.94 14.49
C SER A 76 10.85 11.69 14.61
N ARG A 77 10.16 11.50 13.48
CA ARG A 77 8.72 11.18 13.42
C ARG A 77 8.36 9.85 14.08
N LEU A 78 9.20 8.82 13.91
CA LEU A 78 9.05 7.55 14.64
C LEU A 78 9.09 7.77 16.15
N ALA A 79 10.07 8.52 16.66
CA ALA A 79 10.26 8.74 18.09
C ALA A 79 9.13 9.52 18.76
N THR A 80 8.41 10.35 18.00
CA THR A 80 7.30 11.18 18.47
C THR A 80 5.93 10.65 18.10
N ALA A 81 5.83 9.56 17.32
CA ALA A 81 4.57 8.96 16.90
C ALA A 81 3.76 8.52 18.12
N LYS A 82 2.80 9.37 18.53
CA LYS A 82 2.07 9.21 19.79
C LYS A 82 0.71 8.54 19.58
N ASN A 83 0.25 8.48 18.33
CA ASN A 83 -1.04 7.95 17.93
C ASN A 83 -0.86 6.84 16.88
N SER A 84 -1.75 5.85 16.86
CA SER A 84 -1.75 4.74 15.89
C SER A 84 -1.78 5.20 14.42
N TYR A 85 -2.17 6.45 14.21
CA TYR A 85 -2.43 7.08 12.93
C TYR A 85 -1.16 7.43 12.16
N GLU A 86 -0.17 8.03 12.83
CA GLU A 86 1.12 8.37 12.21
C GLU A 86 1.92 7.10 11.88
N LEU A 87 1.62 6.00 12.57
CA LEU A 87 2.21 4.69 12.30
C LEU A 87 1.60 4.01 11.07
N CYS A 88 0.33 4.29 10.76
CA CYS A 88 -0.32 3.76 9.55
C CYS A 88 0.35 4.34 8.31
N ASP A 89 0.45 5.67 8.21
CA ASP A 89 1.10 6.33 7.07
C ASP A 89 2.55 5.87 6.90
N LEU A 90 3.29 5.78 8.02
CA LEU A 90 4.67 5.29 7.98
C LEU A 90 4.75 3.84 7.50
N CYS A 91 3.86 2.97 8.01
CA CYS A 91 3.83 1.57 7.63
C CYS A 91 3.57 1.42 6.13
N ILE A 92 2.56 2.13 5.60
CA ILE A 92 2.19 2.08 4.18
C ILE A 92 3.35 2.58 3.34
N ASN A 93 3.88 3.78 3.64
CA ASN A 93 5.03 4.32 2.90
C ASN A 93 6.25 3.39 2.91
N LEU A 94 6.52 2.69 4.02
CA LEU A 94 7.63 1.74 4.11
C LEU A 94 7.37 0.49 3.28
N LEU A 95 6.15 -0.04 3.33
CA LEU A 95 5.74 -1.20 2.52
C LEU A 95 5.74 -0.85 1.03
N ASP A 96 5.14 0.26 0.62
CA ASP A 96 5.12 0.74 -0.78
C ASP A 96 6.52 0.88 -1.35
N GLN A 97 7.44 1.52 -0.61
CA GLN A 97 8.83 1.66 -1.05
C GLN A 97 9.51 0.29 -1.18
N THR A 98 9.24 -0.63 -0.25
CA THR A 98 9.81 -1.97 -0.29
C THR A 98 9.29 -2.76 -1.49
N ILE A 99 7.98 -2.72 -1.73
CA ILE A 99 7.31 -3.39 -2.85
C ILE A 99 7.82 -2.82 -4.18
N ASN A 100 7.81 -1.50 -4.34
CA ASN A 100 8.28 -0.83 -5.56
C ASN A 100 9.75 -1.12 -5.85
N ASN A 101 10.62 -1.12 -4.82
CA ASN A 101 12.01 -1.50 -5.00
C ASN A 101 12.14 -2.95 -5.46
N LEU A 102 11.40 -3.86 -4.81
CA LEU A 102 11.43 -5.29 -5.14
C LEU A 102 10.95 -5.56 -6.57
N VAL A 103 9.81 -4.97 -6.96
CA VAL A 103 9.24 -5.08 -8.31
C VAL A 103 10.18 -4.51 -9.36
N ASN A 104 10.73 -3.31 -9.14
CA ASN A 104 11.68 -2.70 -10.08
C ASN A 104 12.94 -3.53 -10.29
N ILE A 105 13.44 -4.19 -9.24
CA ILE A 105 14.61 -5.07 -9.34
C ILE A 105 14.26 -6.32 -10.16
N ILE A 106 13.12 -6.93 -9.90
CA ILE A 106 12.65 -8.13 -10.60
C ILE A 106 12.46 -7.84 -12.10
N LEU A 107 11.76 -6.74 -12.43
CA LEU A 107 11.39 -6.39 -13.80
C LEU A 107 12.56 -5.83 -14.63
N ASN A 108 13.43 -4.98 -14.07
CA ASN A 108 14.44 -4.26 -14.86
C ASN A 108 15.81 -4.94 -14.89
N VAL A 109 16.23 -5.59 -13.81
CA VAL A 109 17.56 -6.21 -13.77
C VAL A 109 17.51 -7.60 -14.42
N GLY A 110 16.33 -8.23 -14.42
CA GLY A 110 16.22 -9.68 -14.54
C GLY A 110 16.96 -10.32 -13.35
N VAL A 111 16.37 -11.31 -12.69
CA VAL A 111 17.08 -11.96 -11.59
C VAL A 111 18.20 -12.84 -12.16
N ILE A 112 19.36 -12.24 -12.42
CA ILE A 112 20.62 -12.93 -12.74
C ILE A 112 21.25 -13.32 -11.39
N GLY A 113 20.63 -14.27 -10.69
CA GLY A 113 21.08 -14.65 -9.35
C GLY A 113 20.17 -15.65 -8.64
N GLY A 114 20.61 -16.10 -7.46
CA GLY A 114 19.82 -16.94 -6.56
C GLY A 114 18.96 -16.11 -5.62
N CYS A 115 18.21 -16.78 -4.74
CA CYS A 115 17.41 -16.13 -3.69
C CYS A 115 18.21 -15.17 -2.81
N GLY A 116 19.47 -15.53 -2.56
CA GLY A 116 20.46 -14.70 -1.90
C GLY A 116 20.55 -13.28 -2.45
N ASP A 117 20.46 -13.13 -3.78
CA ASP A 117 20.65 -11.84 -4.43
C ASP A 117 19.37 -11.00 -4.38
N ILE A 118 18.19 -11.61 -4.56
CA ILE A 118 16.90 -10.92 -4.36
C ILE A 118 16.78 -10.43 -2.92
N CYS A 119 17.06 -11.31 -1.96
CA CYS A 119 16.83 -11.02 -0.55
C CYS A 119 17.86 -10.04 0.05
N LYS A 120 19.06 -9.91 -0.52
CA LYS A 120 20.03 -8.89 -0.12
C LYS A 120 19.50 -7.47 -0.27
N TYR A 121 18.58 -7.21 -1.19
CA TYR A 121 17.96 -5.90 -1.34
C TYR A 121 17.06 -5.52 -0.15
N LEU A 122 16.62 -6.52 0.63
CA LEU A 122 15.90 -6.33 1.89
C LEU A 122 16.86 -6.14 3.08
N SER A 123 18.18 -6.03 2.87
CA SER A 123 19.16 -5.84 3.95
C SER A 123 18.94 -4.54 4.73
N ASN A 124 18.31 -3.55 4.12
CA ASN A 124 17.90 -2.29 4.75
C ASN A 124 16.79 -2.49 5.80
N LEU A 125 16.09 -3.63 5.75
CA LEU A 125 15.07 -4.04 6.71
C LEU A 125 15.64 -4.94 7.83
N GLY A 126 16.97 -5.08 7.87
CA GLY A 126 17.70 -5.88 8.84
C GLY A 126 18.08 -7.27 8.34
N SER A 127 19.17 -7.80 8.90
CA SER A 127 19.76 -9.10 8.52
C SER A 127 18.80 -10.28 8.67
N LEU A 128 17.84 -10.17 9.58
CA LEU A 128 16.85 -11.22 9.80
C LEU A 128 15.84 -11.32 8.65
N THR A 129 15.39 -10.18 8.12
CA THR A 129 14.47 -10.12 6.98
C THR A 129 15.10 -10.79 5.77
N VAL A 130 16.40 -10.56 5.55
CA VAL A 130 17.18 -11.24 4.51
C VAL A 130 17.20 -12.76 4.71
N VAL A 131 17.41 -13.24 5.94
CA VAL A 131 17.44 -14.68 6.24
C VAL A 131 16.07 -15.32 6.01
N ALA A 132 14.99 -14.67 6.47
CA ALA A 132 13.63 -15.18 6.27
C ALA A 132 13.26 -15.21 4.78
N CYS A 133 13.59 -14.14 4.05
CA CYS A 133 13.42 -14.08 2.60
C CYS A 133 14.18 -15.20 1.90
N ASN A 134 15.47 -15.40 2.24
CA ASN A 134 16.29 -16.46 1.65
C ASN A 134 15.67 -17.83 1.88
N LEU A 135 15.23 -18.10 3.11
CA LEU A 135 14.62 -19.39 3.45
C LEU A 135 13.35 -19.67 2.64
N VAL A 136 12.46 -18.69 2.52
CA VAL A 136 11.21 -18.83 1.75
C VAL A 136 11.51 -18.99 0.26
N CYS A 137 12.40 -18.17 -0.28
CA CYS A 137 12.76 -18.23 -1.69
C CYS A 137 13.51 -19.53 -2.02
N ASP A 138 14.49 -19.95 -1.21
CA ASP A 138 15.25 -21.19 -1.44
C ASP A 138 14.33 -22.42 -1.39
N TYR A 139 13.28 -22.36 -0.57
CA TYR A 139 12.28 -23.42 -0.46
C TYR A 139 11.36 -23.49 -1.69
N LEU A 140 10.85 -22.35 -2.16
CA LEU A 140 9.94 -22.28 -3.31
C LEU A 140 10.68 -22.41 -4.64
N GLY A 141 11.96 -22.02 -4.66
CA GLY A 141 12.71 -21.75 -5.88
C GLY A 141 12.51 -20.31 -6.34
N VAL A 142 13.57 -19.72 -6.91
CA VAL A 142 13.60 -18.31 -7.37
C VAL A 142 12.43 -17.97 -8.29
N ASN A 143 12.12 -18.83 -9.26
CA ASN A 143 11.06 -18.57 -10.23
C ASN A 143 9.66 -18.54 -9.59
N GLU A 144 9.36 -19.48 -8.69
CA GLU A 144 8.07 -19.49 -8.00
C GLU A 144 7.95 -18.35 -6.99
N PHE A 145 9.06 -17.97 -6.35
CA PHE A 145 9.09 -16.80 -5.47
C PHE A 145 8.82 -15.50 -6.25
N ILE A 146 9.44 -15.34 -7.42
CA ILE A 146 9.17 -14.20 -8.32
C ILE A 146 7.71 -14.23 -8.78
N ASN A 147 7.23 -15.36 -9.28
CA ASN A 147 5.85 -15.54 -9.75
C ASN A 147 4.83 -15.25 -8.64
N MET A 148 5.15 -15.63 -7.39
CA MET A 148 4.33 -15.32 -6.23
C MET A 148 4.32 -13.81 -5.94
N ILE A 149 5.44 -13.10 -6.06
CA ILE A 149 5.50 -11.64 -5.88
C ILE A 149 4.76 -10.92 -7.01
N GLU A 150 4.96 -11.34 -8.26
CA GLU A 150 4.35 -10.74 -9.45
C GLU A 150 2.82 -10.91 -9.47
N ASN A 151 2.31 -12.02 -8.95
CA ASN A 151 0.87 -12.28 -8.86
C ASN A 151 0.27 -11.96 -7.48
N ALA A 152 1.09 -11.62 -6.49
CA ALA A 152 0.58 -11.18 -5.21
C ALA A 152 -0.04 -9.79 -5.39
N ASP A 153 -1.29 -9.66 -4.97
CA ASP A 153 -1.92 -8.38 -4.72
C ASP A 153 -1.20 -7.78 -3.48
N LEU A 154 -0.08 -7.08 -3.71
CA LEU A 154 0.76 -6.52 -2.66
C LEU A 154 0.17 -5.19 -2.17
N ASP A 155 -0.99 -5.27 -1.50
CA ASP A 155 -1.66 -4.11 -0.91
C ASP A 155 -0.99 -3.73 0.41
N ALA A 156 -0.30 -2.58 0.40
CA ALA A 156 0.39 -2.07 1.57
C ALA A 156 -0.57 -1.64 2.69
N ILE A 157 -1.75 -1.11 2.33
CA ILE A 157 -2.79 -0.73 3.28
C ILE A 157 -3.26 -1.98 4.04
N TYR A 158 -3.59 -3.06 3.32
CA TYR A 158 -3.99 -4.33 3.90
C TYR A 158 -2.89 -4.95 4.77
N GLY A 159 -1.63 -4.94 4.29
CA GLY A 159 -0.48 -5.37 5.07
C GLY A 159 -0.38 -4.65 6.42
N CYS A 160 -0.57 -3.33 6.44
CA CYS A 160 -0.56 -2.52 7.65
C CYS A 160 -1.80 -2.69 8.53
N GLN A 161 -2.95 -3.03 7.95
CA GLN A 161 -4.17 -3.40 8.68
C GLN A 161 -4.03 -4.75 9.39
N LEU A 162 -3.38 -5.74 8.77
CA LEU A 162 -3.13 -7.06 9.38
C LEU A 162 -2.34 -6.96 10.69
N VAL A 163 -1.33 -6.08 10.72
CA VAL A 163 -0.54 -5.80 11.93
C VAL A 163 -1.18 -4.77 12.86
N SER A 164 -2.44 -4.38 12.58
CA SER A 164 -3.23 -3.42 13.37
C SER A 164 -2.57 -2.05 13.52
N LEU A 165 -1.71 -1.65 12.56
CA LEU A 165 -1.15 -0.30 12.50
C LEU A 165 -2.10 0.67 11.81
N CYS A 166 -2.88 0.18 10.84
CA CYS A 166 -3.92 0.96 10.18
C CYS A 166 -5.33 0.68 10.75
N PRO A 167 -6.17 1.72 10.94
CA PRO A 167 -7.54 1.54 11.39
C PRO A 167 -8.40 0.88 10.31
N ILE A 168 -9.07 -0.22 10.69
CA ILE A 168 -10.09 -0.88 9.89
C ILE A 168 -11.47 -0.35 10.32
N ARG A 169 -12.26 0.18 9.38
CA ARG A 169 -13.64 0.65 9.66
C ARG A 169 -14.54 0.53 8.42
N ASP A 170 -14.92 -0.71 8.12
CA ASP A 170 -15.82 -1.03 7.00
C ASP A 170 -17.11 -0.22 7.05
N CYS A 171 -17.36 0.61 6.05
CA CYS A 171 -18.64 1.31 5.98
C CYS A 171 -19.77 0.37 5.54
N LYS A 172 -20.69 0.06 6.45
CA LYS A 172 -21.77 -0.92 6.20
C LYS A 172 -23.02 -0.33 5.54
N ALA A 173 -23.02 0.97 5.26
CA ALA A 173 -24.16 1.63 4.62
C ALA A 173 -24.26 1.26 3.14
N PRO A 174 -25.47 1.26 2.54
CA PRO A 174 -25.64 1.04 1.10
C PRO A 174 -24.91 2.06 0.23
N VAL A 175 -24.78 3.30 0.73
CA VAL A 175 -24.05 4.39 0.08
C VAL A 175 -23.14 5.04 1.12
N CYS A 176 -21.83 4.89 0.94
CA CYS A 176 -20.81 5.42 1.85
C CYS A 176 -20.23 6.74 1.35
N ALA A 177 -20.15 6.88 0.02
CA ALA A 177 -19.64 8.06 -0.65
C ALA A 177 -20.39 8.27 -1.97
N GLN A 178 -20.30 9.49 -2.51
CA GLN A 178 -20.80 9.80 -3.85
C GLN A 178 -19.98 10.95 -4.45
N PHE A 179 -19.61 10.80 -5.72
CA PHE A 179 -19.03 11.88 -6.50
C PHE A 179 -20.11 12.73 -7.19
N PHE A 180 -19.82 14.01 -7.35
CA PHE A 180 -20.64 15.01 -8.03
C PHE A 180 -19.74 15.93 -8.86
N ASN A 181 -20.31 16.52 -9.91
CA ASN A 181 -19.67 17.58 -10.70
C ASN A 181 -18.30 17.22 -11.30
N THR A 182 -18.03 15.94 -11.52
CA THR A 182 -16.81 15.43 -12.16
C THR A 182 -16.72 15.91 -13.61
N ARG A 183 -15.69 16.69 -13.92
CA ARG A 183 -15.46 17.24 -15.26
C ARG A 183 -14.00 17.64 -15.45
N VAL A 184 -13.59 17.78 -16.70
CA VAL A 184 -12.29 18.36 -17.07
C VAL A 184 -12.51 19.74 -17.67
N VAL A 185 -11.69 20.71 -17.27
CA VAL A 185 -11.85 22.13 -17.63
C VAL A 185 -10.52 22.70 -18.16
N PRO A 186 -10.46 23.10 -19.45
CA PRO A 186 -11.48 22.90 -20.49
C PRO A 186 -11.63 21.42 -20.90
N ALA A 187 -12.80 21.04 -21.42
CA ALA A 187 -13.04 19.68 -21.93
C ALA A 187 -12.35 19.41 -23.29
N ILE A 188 -11.77 20.44 -23.90
CA ILE A 188 -10.96 20.36 -25.12
C ILE A 188 -9.71 21.19 -24.87
N ALA A 189 -8.54 20.60 -25.03
CA ALA A 189 -7.26 21.25 -24.79
C ALA A 189 -6.23 20.86 -25.86
N PRO A 190 -5.40 21.79 -26.35
CA PRO A 190 -4.24 21.43 -27.16
C PRO A 190 -3.24 20.60 -26.36
N LYS A 191 -2.49 19.74 -27.05
CA LYS A 191 -1.30 19.10 -26.49
C LYS A 191 -0.32 20.18 -25.96
N GLY A 192 0.51 19.81 -25.00
CA GLY A 192 1.45 20.71 -24.32
C GLY A 192 0.80 21.74 -23.38
N THR A 193 -0.51 21.65 -23.12
CA THR A 193 -1.18 22.52 -22.16
C THR A 193 -1.42 21.83 -20.82
N THR A 194 -1.65 22.64 -19.79
CA THR A 194 -2.02 22.18 -18.46
C THR A 194 -3.45 22.60 -18.14
N PHE A 195 -4.27 21.67 -17.68
CA PHE A 195 -5.67 21.92 -17.34
C PHE A 195 -6.08 21.10 -16.10
N ASN A 196 -7.30 21.29 -15.62
CA ASN A 196 -7.75 20.68 -14.37
C ASN A 196 -8.88 19.70 -14.61
N ALA A 197 -8.77 18.51 -14.02
CA ALA A 197 -9.92 17.67 -13.70
C ALA A 197 -10.40 18.06 -12.30
N VAL A 198 -11.70 18.32 -12.17
CA VAL A 198 -12.34 18.69 -10.91
C VAL A 198 -13.47 17.72 -10.59
N SER A 199 -13.59 17.35 -9.33
CA SER A 199 -14.64 16.46 -8.83
C SER A 199 -14.98 16.86 -7.40
N GLN A 200 -16.22 16.60 -6.97
CA GLN A 200 -16.65 16.82 -5.59
C GLN A 200 -17.07 15.50 -4.99
N LEU A 201 -16.45 15.11 -3.88
CA LEU A 201 -16.75 13.87 -3.19
C LEU A 201 -17.50 14.18 -1.90
N ARG A 202 -18.68 13.59 -1.73
CA ARG A 202 -19.39 13.57 -0.44
C ARG A 202 -19.16 12.23 0.23
N ILE A 203 -18.76 12.29 1.49
CA ILE A 203 -18.61 11.13 2.37
C ILE A 203 -19.72 11.19 3.41
N TYR A 204 -20.54 10.13 3.47
CA TYR A 204 -21.68 10.05 4.38
C TYR A 204 -21.30 9.46 5.73
N ASN A 205 -20.34 8.53 5.74
CA ASN A 205 -19.92 7.80 6.93
C ASN A 205 -18.40 7.75 7.02
N GLN A 206 -17.89 7.76 8.25
CA GLN A 206 -16.45 7.60 8.47
C GLN A 206 -16.00 6.21 8.00
N THR A 207 -14.88 6.15 7.29
CA THR A 207 -14.31 4.89 6.75
C THR A 207 -13.02 4.50 7.46
N GLY A 208 -12.51 3.29 7.16
CA GLY A 208 -11.16 2.86 7.51
C GLY A 208 -10.12 3.49 6.60
N THR A 209 -8.85 3.19 6.83
CA THR A 209 -7.76 3.57 5.92
C THR A 209 -8.12 3.24 4.48
N GLY A 210 -7.88 4.19 3.59
CA GLY A 210 -8.23 4.03 2.18
C GLY A 210 -7.46 4.99 1.29
N GLU A 211 -7.92 5.11 0.06
CA GLU A 211 -7.22 5.83 -0.99
C GLU A 211 -8.20 6.68 -1.81
N LEU A 212 -7.78 7.88 -2.20
CA LEU A 212 -8.38 8.59 -3.33
C LEU A 212 -7.51 8.33 -4.56
N TYR A 213 -8.05 7.63 -5.56
CA TYR A 213 -7.34 7.25 -6.77
C TYR A 213 -7.88 8.03 -7.97
N PHE A 214 -7.01 8.33 -8.94
CA PHE A 214 -7.41 8.85 -10.24
C PHE A 214 -6.54 8.28 -11.35
N GLU A 215 -7.10 8.25 -12.54
CA GLU A 215 -6.46 7.73 -13.74
C GLU A 215 -6.93 8.54 -14.96
N VAL A 216 -6.05 8.68 -15.95
CA VAL A 216 -6.35 9.21 -17.26
C VAL A 216 -6.08 8.11 -18.30
N ASP A 217 -7.16 7.59 -18.89
CA ASP A 217 -7.12 6.62 -19.97
C ASP A 217 -7.34 7.32 -21.32
N GLY A 218 -6.70 6.81 -22.38
CA GLY A 218 -6.80 7.35 -23.73
C GLY A 218 -5.60 7.00 -24.61
N PRO A 219 -5.43 7.67 -25.75
CA PRO A 219 -4.32 7.40 -26.67
C PRO A 219 -3.01 8.00 -26.13
N VAL A 220 -2.45 7.38 -25.10
CA VAL A 220 -1.15 7.69 -24.48
C VAL A 220 -0.30 6.43 -24.43
N THR A 221 1.03 6.55 -24.45
CA THR A 221 1.94 5.39 -24.46
C THR A 221 2.17 4.73 -23.10
N ALA A 222 1.72 5.36 -22.02
CA ALA A 222 1.89 4.88 -20.66
C ALA A 222 0.75 5.36 -19.77
N ASP A 223 0.44 4.59 -18.73
CA ASP A 223 -0.64 4.88 -17.81
C ASP A 223 -0.36 6.16 -17.02
N ILE A 224 -1.38 7.01 -16.90
CA ILE A 224 -1.30 8.23 -16.10
C ILE A 224 -2.25 8.05 -14.93
N ALA A 225 -1.72 7.58 -13.82
CA ALA A 225 -2.47 7.36 -12.61
C ALA A 225 -1.80 8.04 -11.42
N GLY A 226 -2.58 8.25 -10.38
CA GLY A 226 -2.09 8.75 -9.11
C GLY A 226 -3.13 8.62 -8.03
N GLY A 227 -2.75 8.98 -6.82
CA GLY A 227 -3.66 8.92 -5.71
C GLY A 227 -3.17 9.65 -4.48
N GLU A 228 -4.02 9.69 -3.47
CA GLU A 228 -3.72 10.22 -2.16
C GLU A 228 -4.16 9.21 -1.10
N LEU A 229 -3.18 8.77 -0.30
CA LEU A 229 -3.45 7.94 0.86
C LEU A 229 -4.29 8.70 1.89
N LYS A 230 -5.38 8.08 2.34
CA LYS A 230 -6.16 8.49 3.49
C LYS A 230 -5.89 7.51 4.63
N GLY A 231 -4.75 7.67 5.31
CA GLY A 231 -4.32 6.85 6.45
C GLY A 231 -5.37 6.69 7.54
N GLN A 232 -6.21 7.73 7.71
CA GLN A 232 -7.29 7.79 8.70
C GLN A 232 -8.67 7.43 8.15
N GLY A 233 -8.72 7.05 6.89
CA GLY A 233 -9.94 7.01 6.12
C GLY A 233 -10.50 8.39 5.85
N PHE A 234 -11.68 8.37 5.27
CA PHE A 234 -12.45 9.56 4.98
C PHE A 234 -13.33 9.91 6.19
N ALA A 235 -13.32 11.18 6.58
CA ALA A 235 -14.28 11.71 7.53
C ALA A 235 -15.58 12.10 6.80
N PRO A 236 -16.76 12.06 7.45
CA PRO A 236 -17.98 12.58 6.86
C PRO A 236 -17.82 14.06 6.47
N GLY A 237 -18.21 14.42 5.25
CA GLY A 237 -18.00 15.78 4.74
C GLY A 237 -18.03 15.86 3.22
N ASN A 238 -17.77 17.05 2.70
CA ASN A 238 -17.54 17.28 1.27
C ASN A 238 -16.06 17.58 1.04
N TYR A 239 -15.51 17.04 -0.03
CA TYR A 239 -14.13 17.19 -0.45
C TYR A 239 -14.12 17.71 -1.89
N ASP A 240 -13.42 18.82 -2.12
CA ASP A 240 -13.14 19.30 -3.46
C ASP A 240 -11.83 18.68 -3.94
N ILE A 241 -11.88 18.00 -5.08
CA ILE A 241 -10.76 17.29 -5.67
C ILE A 241 -10.41 18.01 -6.96
N GLN A 242 -9.14 18.38 -7.08
CA GLN A 242 -8.58 19.02 -8.26
C GLN A 242 -7.28 18.31 -8.63
N VAL A 243 -7.27 17.71 -9.81
CA VAL A 243 -6.10 17.06 -10.39
C VAL A 243 -5.64 17.91 -11.56
N GLN A 244 -4.38 18.31 -11.54
CA GLN A 244 -3.76 19.03 -12.65
C GLN A 244 -3.23 18.02 -13.67
N ILE A 245 -3.76 18.07 -14.89
CA ILE A 245 -3.32 17.23 -16.01
C ILE A 245 -2.39 18.06 -16.87
N GLN A 246 -1.15 17.57 -17.04
CA GLN A 246 -0.15 18.15 -17.93
C GLN A 246 -0.08 17.28 -19.19
N ALA A 247 -0.73 17.71 -20.27
CA ALA A 247 -0.79 16.97 -21.52
C ALA A 247 0.50 17.14 -22.36
N GLN A 248 1.65 17.01 -21.71
CA GLN A 248 2.98 17.20 -22.29
C GLN A 248 3.72 15.85 -22.35
N ASP A 249 4.47 15.65 -23.45
CA ASP A 249 5.31 14.47 -23.59
C ASP A 249 6.42 14.48 -22.53
N ASP A 250 6.69 13.31 -21.96
CA ASP A 250 7.74 13.05 -20.98
C ASP A 250 8.60 11.89 -21.50
N GLU A 251 9.74 12.22 -22.09
CA GLU A 251 10.67 11.24 -22.66
C GLU A 251 11.30 10.36 -21.58
N GLN A 252 11.48 10.88 -20.36
CA GLN A 252 12.09 10.15 -19.25
C GLN A 252 11.18 9.01 -18.78
N ASN A 253 9.87 9.27 -18.73
CA ASN A 253 8.86 8.29 -18.32
C ASN A 253 8.17 7.61 -19.50
N GLN A 254 8.67 7.83 -20.73
CA GLN A 254 8.12 7.26 -21.97
C GLN A 254 6.63 7.57 -22.19
N VAL A 255 6.18 8.74 -21.75
CA VAL A 255 4.80 9.22 -21.90
C VAL A 255 4.70 10.11 -23.14
N VAL A 256 3.93 9.68 -24.13
CA VAL A 256 3.65 10.43 -25.35
C VAL A 256 2.15 10.58 -25.49
N TRP A 257 1.68 11.82 -25.55
CA TRP A 257 0.26 12.14 -25.72
C TRP A 257 -0.10 12.23 -27.20
N PHE A 258 -1.16 11.54 -27.62
CA PHE A 258 -1.70 11.65 -28.98
C PHE A 258 -3.03 12.40 -28.99
N PRO A 259 -3.36 13.13 -30.06
CA PRO A 259 -4.68 13.73 -30.20
C PRO A 259 -5.78 12.66 -30.14
N GLY A 260 -6.87 12.95 -29.44
CA GLY A 260 -7.99 12.01 -29.33
C GLY A 260 -8.86 12.25 -28.10
N LYS A 261 -9.75 11.29 -27.85
CA LYS A 261 -10.65 11.29 -26.70
C LYS A 261 -9.99 10.57 -25.53
N TYR A 262 -10.03 11.21 -24.38
CA TYR A 262 -9.53 10.71 -23.12
C TYR A 262 -10.66 10.61 -22.09
N GLU A 263 -10.43 9.78 -21.10
CA GLU A 263 -11.28 9.56 -19.94
C GLU A 263 -10.49 9.85 -18.67
N PHE A 264 -11.01 10.75 -17.85
CA PHE A 264 -10.58 10.94 -16.48
C PHE A 264 -11.47 10.09 -15.56
N PHE A 265 -10.87 9.12 -14.88
CA PHE A 265 -11.48 8.29 -13.86
C PHE A 265 -11.03 8.75 -12.47
N VAL A 266 -11.94 8.76 -11.51
CA VAL A 266 -11.64 9.03 -10.11
C VAL A 266 -12.43 8.08 -9.22
N ALA A 267 -11.77 7.50 -8.22
CA ALA A 267 -12.35 6.59 -7.26
C ALA A 267 -11.95 6.97 -5.83
N ALA A 268 -12.86 6.76 -4.89
CA ALA A 268 -12.55 6.76 -3.47
C ALA A 268 -12.75 5.35 -2.96
N CYS A 269 -11.73 4.77 -2.33
CA CYS A 269 -11.73 3.40 -1.87
C CYS A 269 -11.49 3.33 -0.36
N GLU A 270 -12.06 2.31 0.25
CA GLU A 270 -11.57 1.77 1.50
C GLU A 270 -10.52 0.71 1.14
N GLY A 271 -9.38 0.68 1.84
CA GLY A 271 -8.21 -0.05 1.34
C GLY A 271 -7.59 0.58 0.09
N GLU A 272 -6.73 -0.18 -0.58
CA GLU A 272 -6.15 0.20 -1.88
C GLU A 272 -7.17 0.02 -3.01
N CYS A 273 -7.23 0.98 -3.94
CA CYS A 273 -8.16 0.89 -5.05
C CYS A 273 -7.82 -0.27 -5.99
N GLY A 274 -8.76 -1.20 -6.16
CA GLY A 274 -8.58 -2.40 -7.01
C GLY A 274 -8.12 -3.65 -6.25
N SER A 275 -7.74 -3.51 -4.98
CA SER A 275 -7.36 -4.66 -4.15
C SER A 275 -8.54 -5.62 -3.91
N LYS A 276 -8.23 -6.91 -3.83
CA LYS A 276 -9.17 -8.01 -3.54
C LYS A 276 -9.13 -8.46 -2.08
N HIS A 277 -8.32 -7.81 -1.25
CA HIS A 277 -8.20 -8.18 0.16
C HIS A 277 -9.42 -7.78 0.99
N PRO A 278 -9.66 -8.43 2.14
CA PRO A 278 -10.64 -7.97 3.11
C PRO A 278 -10.42 -6.51 3.48
N HIS A 279 -11.51 -5.79 3.74
CA HIS A 279 -11.49 -4.36 4.06
C HIS A 279 -11.10 -3.44 2.89
N SER A 280 -10.90 -3.98 1.69
CA SER A 280 -10.72 -3.21 0.46
C SER A 280 -12.01 -3.20 -0.38
N ARG A 281 -12.45 -2.01 -0.83
CA ARG A 281 -13.60 -1.81 -1.74
C ARG A 281 -13.70 -0.38 -2.26
N ILE A 282 -14.32 -0.25 -3.43
CA ILE A 282 -14.69 1.06 -4.00
C ILE A 282 -15.90 1.62 -3.24
N LEU A 283 -15.77 2.84 -2.71
CA LEU A 283 -16.84 3.57 -2.01
C LEU A 283 -17.67 4.40 -2.98
N ALA A 284 -17.02 5.01 -3.96
CA ALA A 284 -17.60 5.79 -5.04
C ALA A 284 -16.61 5.88 -6.20
N GLU A 285 -17.12 6.02 -7.41
CA GLU A 285 -16.33 6.31 -8.61
C GLU A 285 -17.09 7.27 -9.53
N SER A 286 -16.35 7.97 -10.39
CA SER A 286 -16.91 8.85 -11.41
C SER A 286 -15.96 9.01 -12.58
N ARG A 287 -16.53 9.38 -13.73
CA ARG A 287 -15.84 9.47 -15.01
C ARG A 287 -16.16 10.80 -15.69
N ALA A 288 -15.18 11.40 -16.34
CA ALA A 288 -15.34 12.57 -17.19
C ALA A 288 -14.55 12.40 -18.47
N PHE A 289 -15.06 12.92 -19.59
CA PHE A 289 -14.39 12.82 -20.88
C PHE A 289 -13.85 14.17 -21.33
N PHE A 290 -12.71 14.16 -22.00
CA PHE A 290 -12.11 15.34 -22.62
C PHE A 290 -11.38 14.96 -23.91
N ASN A 291 -11.05 15.96 -24.73
CA ASN A 291 -10.31 15.76 -25.97
C ASN A 291 -8.99 16.52 -25.96
N ILE A 292 -7.94 15.86 -26.42
CA ILE A 292 -6.67 16.51 -26.75
C ILE A 292 -6.61 16.74 -28.26
N THR A 293 -6.27 17.96 -28.66
CA THR A 293 -6.07 18.33 -30.07
C THR A 293 -4.59 18.45 -30.39
N GLN A 294 -4.25 18.48 -31.70
CA GLN A 294 -2.93 18.91 -32.12
C GLN A 294 -2.64 20.35 -31.68
N ASN A 295 -1.35 20.68 -31.53
CA ASN A 295 -0.86 22.03 -31.25
C ASN A 295 -1.18 23.00 -32.38
#